data_AF-A0A2G2HJC3-F1
#
_entry.id   AF-A0A2G2HJC3-F1
#
_cell.length_a   1.000
_cell.length_b   1.000
_cell.length_c   1.000
_cell.angle_alpha   90.00
_cell.angle_beta   90.00
_cell.angle_gamma   90.00
#
_symmetry.space_group_name_H-M   'P 1'
#
loop_
_entity.id
_entity.type
_entity.pdbx_description
1 polymer ?
#
loop_
_entity_poly.entity_id
_entity_poly.type
_entity_poly.pdbx_seq_one_letter_code
_entity_poly.pdbx_strand_id
1 'polypeptide(L)'
;MIQNYKSLDALWCDWGTAIDALMKYKDENEPLQKNMHPWEFEMAYVVTRQQGEYDISAIFNSYNSYTNKQVLLSLKVEVMNRDEIFVFTVKRE
;
A
#
# COMPACT_ATOMS: atom_id res chain seq x y z
N MET A 1 0.28 3.73 18.33
CA MET A 1 -0.57 4.90 17.97
C MET A 1 -1.08 4.67 16.56
N ILE A 2 -2.31 5.08 16.22
CA ILE A 2 -2.86 4.89 14.87
C ILE A 2 -2.93 6.25 14.17
N GLN A 3 -2.40 6.33 12.95
CA GLN A 3 -2.43 7.52 12.09
C GLN A 3 -3.07 7.17 10.75
N ASN A 4 -3.86 8.08 10.19
CA ASN A 4 -4.57 7.88 8.92
C ASN A 4 -4.07 8.88 7.89
N TYR A 5 -3.86 8.40 6.67
CA TYR A 5 -3.39 9.19 5.54
C TYR A 5 -4.38 9.05 4.39
N LYS A 6 -4.82 10.20 3.86
CA LYS A 6 -5.67 10.29 2.65
C LYS A 6 -4.91 10.75 1.42
N SER A 7 -3.63 11.06 1.58
CA SER A 7 -2.74 11.49 0.52
C SER A 7 -1.51 10.60 0.55
N LEU A 8 -1.15 10.10 -0.63
CA LEU A 8 0.07 9.33 -0.81
C LEU A 8 1.30 10.20 -0.54
N ASP A 9 1.29 11.48 -0.93
CA ASP A 9 2.40 12.42 -0.70
C ASP A 9 2.66 12.63 0.80
N ALA A 10 1.60 12.83 1.59
CA ALA A 10 1.72 12.98 3.04
C ALA A 10 2.29 11.71 3.69
N LEU A 11 1.85 10.54 3.22
CA LEU A 11 2.36 9.26 3.68
C LEU A 11 3.84 9.07 3.28
N TRP A 12 4.23 9.52 2.09
CA TRP A 12 5.61 9.44 1.59
C TRP A 12 6.57 10.35 2.36
N CYS A 13 6.11 11.54 2.77
CA CYS A 13 6.91 12.45 3.59
C CYS A 13 7.31 11.83 4.94
N ASP A 14 6.38 11.11 5.58
CA ASP A 14 6.61 10.54 6.91
C ASP A 14 7.23 9.13 6.85
N TRP A 15 6.91 8.35 5.81
CA TRP A 15 7.20 6.91 5.74
C TRP A 15 7.77 6.44 4.39
N GLY A 16 8.48 7.32 3.66
CA GLY A 16 8.89 7.11 2.27
C GLY A 16 9.48 5.74 1.94
N THR A 17 10.44 5.23 2.73
CA THR A 17 11.07 3.92 2.47
C THR A 17 10.07 2.76 2.48
N ALA A 18 9.10 2.79 3.40
CA ALA A 18 8.08 1.74 3.47
C ALA A 18 7.10 1.83 2.29
N ILE A 19 6.80 3.06 1.83
CA ILE A 19 5.94 3.29 0.67
C ILE A 19 6.62 2.88 -0.63
N ASP A 20 7.92 3.16 -0.79
CA ASP A 20 8.70 2.70 -1.93
C ASP A 20 8.66 1.18 -2.07
N ALA A 21 8.86 0.46 -0.95
CA ALA A 21 8.77 -0.99 -0.92
C ALA A 21 7.36 -1.49 -1.28
N LEU A 22 6.33 -0.81 -0.77
CA LEU A 22 4.93 -1.10 -1.07
C LEU A 22 4.62 -0.95 -2.55
N MET A 23 4.98 0.19 -3.14
CA MET A 23 4.73 0.50 -4.54
C MET A 23 5.48 -0.46 -5.47
N LYS A 24 6.74 -0.77 -5.14
CA LYS A 24 7.51 -1.79 -5.86
C LYS A 24 6.82 -3.15 -5.82
N TYR A 25 6.40 -3.60 -4.65
CA TYR A 25 5.69 -4.87 -4.49
C TYR A 25 4.40 -4.89 -5.31
N LYS A 26 3.60 -3.82 -5.26
CA LYS A 26 2.39 -3.66 -6.06
C LYS A 26 2.67 -3.81 -7.55
N ASP A 27 3.69 -3.14 -8.06
CA ASP A 27 3.99 -3.12 -9.49
C ASP A 27 4.63 -4.42 -10.01
N GLU A 28 5.26 -5.19 -9.11
CA GLU A 28 5.86 -6.51 -9.41
C GLU A 28 4.85 -7.66 -9.27
N ASN A 29 3.97 -7.62 -8.26
CA ASN A 29 3.09 -8.75 -7.91
C ASN A 29 1.63 -8.57 -8.35
N GLU A 30 1.19 -7.33 -8.54
CA GLU A 30 -0.16 -7.01 -8.98
C GLU A 30 -0.14 -6.25 -10.32
N PRO A 31 0.43 -6.85 -11.39
CA PRO A 31 0.29 -6.29 -12.71
C PRO A 31 -1.18 -6.45 -13.14
N LEU A 32 -2.02 -5.49 -12.77
CA LEU A 32 -3.06 -5.07 -13.71
C LEU A 32 -2.33 -4.81 -15.02
N GLN A 33 -2.90 -5.26 -16.15
CA GLN A 33 -2.29 -5.03 -17.45
C GLN A 33 -1.86 -3.57 -17.52
N LYS A 34 -0.55 -3.30 -17.43
CA LYS A 34 0.07 -2.04 -16.97
C LYS A 34 -0.40 -0.79 -17.72
N ASN A 35 -1.11 -1.00 -18.84
CA ASN A 35 -1.52 0.01 -19.79
C ASN A 35 -3.04 0.19 -19.88
N MET A 36 -3.84 -0.48 -19.04
CA MET A 36 -5.30 -0.38 -19.13
C MET A 36 -5.89 0.51 -18.04
N HIS A 37 -5.49 0.35 -16.77
CA HIS A 37 -6.04 1.14 -15.66
C HIS A 37 -5.00 1.37 -14.55
N PRO A 38 -4.70 2.62 -14.18
CA PRO A 38 -3.81 2.89 -13.06
C PRO A 38 -4.47 2.48 -11.74
N TRP A 39 -3.65 2.13 -10.76
CA TRP A 39 -4.07 2.03 -9.37
C TRP A 39 -4.16 3.45 -8.80
N GLU A 40 -5.31 3.80 -8.27
CA GLU A 40 -5.54 5.03 -7.52
C GLU A 40 -5.38 4.72 -6.02
N PHE A 41 -4.76 5.66 -5.29
CA PHE A 41 -4.61 5.53 -3.84
C PHE A 41 -5.86 6.06 -3.16
N GLU A 42 -6.46 5.26 -2.28
CA GLU A 42 -7.64 5.65 -1.53
C GLU A 42 -7.27 6.18 -0.14
N MET A 43 -6.58 5.34 0.64
CA MET A 43 -6.16 5.68 1.99
C MET A 43 -5.09 4.73 2.49
N ALA A 44 -4.40 5.16 3.55
CA ALA A 44 -3.53 4.30 4.33
C ALA A 44 -3.73 4.53 5.83
N TYR A 45 -3.43 3.50 6.61
CA TYR A 45 -3.36 3.56 8.06
C TYR A 45 -2.00 3.06 8.52
N VAL A 46 -1.42 3.78 9.48
CA VAL A 46 -0.14 3.45 10.11
C VAL A 46 -0.41 3.10 11.56
N VAL A 47 0.04 1.93 11.99
CA VAL A 47 -0.02 1.46 13.38
C VAL A 47 1.38 1.36 13.90
N THR A 48 1.77 2.30 14.77
CA THR A 48 3.06 2.24 15.46
C THR A 48 2.97 1.30 16.67
N ARG A 49 3.94 0.40 16.77
CA ARG A 49 4.13 -0.56 17.86
C ARG A 49 5.30 -0.10 18.75
N GLN A 50 5.65 -0.92 19.75
CA GLN A 50 6.79 -0.61 20.64
C GLN A 50 8.12 -0.79 19.91
N GLN A 51 9.17 -0.10 20.37
CA GLN A 51 10.56 -0.27 19.89
C GLN A 51 10.81 0.06 18.40
N GLY A 52 10.07 1.01 17.81
CA GLY A 52 10.34 1.47 16.44
C GLY A 52 9.72 0.59 15.34
N GLU A 53 8.98 -0.44 15.72
CA GLU A 53 8.22 -1.25 14.78
C GLU A 53 6.92 -0.55 14.37
N TYR A 54 6.54 -0.67 13.11
CA TYR A 54 5.28 -0.11 12.61
C TYR A 54 4.73 -0.90 11.44
N ASP A 55 3.40 -0.86 11.31
CA ASP A 55 2.69 -1.41 10.17
C ASP A 55 2.08 -0.28 9.36
N ILE A 56 2.21 -0.31 8.04
CA ILE A 56 1.46 0.54 7.12
C ILE A 56 0.55 -0.35 6.32
N SER A 57 -0.73 -0.03 6.23
CA SER A 57 -1.61 -0.67 5.27
C SER A 57 -2.17 0.38 4.34
N ALA A 58 -2.09 0.13 3.04
CA ALA A 58 -2.55 1.02 2.00
C ALA A 58 -3.60 0.31 1.15
N ILE A 59 -4.66 1.04 0.83
CA ILE A 59 -5.73 0.58 -0.04
C ILE A 59 -5.61 1.33 -1.36
N PHE A 60 -5.58 0.55 -2.43
CA PHE A 60 -5.64 1.02 -3.79
C PHE A 60 -6.95 0.56 -4.42
N ASN A 61 -7.53 1.39 -5.25
CA ASN A 61 -8.63 1.01 -6.12
C ASN A 61 -8.19 1.12 -7.57
N SER A 62 -8.82 0.31 -8.41
CA SER A 62 -8.74 0.47 -9.85
C SER A 62 -10.06 0.03 -10.45
N TYR A 63 -10.36 0.48 -11.65
CA TYR A 63 -11.57 0.08 -12.36
C TYR A 63 -11.19 -0.71 -13.60
N ASN A 64 -11.64 -1.96 -13.71
CA ASN A 64 -11.43 -2.79 -14.89
C ASN A 64 -12.61 -2.63 -15.85
N SER A 65 -12.40 -1.92 -16.95
CA SER A 65 -13.47 -1.65 -17.93
C SER A 65 -13.90 -2.89 -18.71
N TYR A 66 -13.05 -3.90 -18.84
CA TYR A 66 -13.37 -5.13 -19.59
C TYR A 66 -14.37 -6.00 -18.84
N THR A 67 -14.24 -6.06 -17.52
CA THR A 67 -15.16 -6.80 -16.67
C THR A 67 -16.26 -5.91 -16.10
N ASN A 68 -16.19 -4.59 -16.33
CA ASN A 68 -17.03 -3.56 -15.73
C ASN A 68 -17.08 -3.71 -14.20
N LYS A 69 -15.91 -3.95 -13.58
CA LYS A 69 -15.79 -4.20 -12.14
C LYS A 69 -14.74 -3.29 -11.52
N GLN A 70 -15.06 -2.79 -10.34
CA GLN A 70 -14.07 -2.20 -9.46
C GLN A 70 -13.20 -3.31 -8.86
N VAL A 71 -11.90 -3.04 -8.78
CA VAL A 71 -10.92 -3.88 -8.11
C VAL A 71 -10.35 -3.11 -6.93
N LEU A 72 -10.34 -3.72 -5.76
CA LEU A 72 -9.74 -3.18 -4.55
C LEU A 72 -8.54 -4.02 -4.17
N LEU A 73 -7.42 -3.37 -3.89
CA LEU A 73 -6.18 -3.99 -3.46
C LEU A 73 -5.76 -3.40 -2.12
N SER A 74 -5.73 -4.25 -1.10
CA SER A 74 -5.21 -3.91 0.22
C SER A 74 -3.83 -4.53 0.38
N LEU A 75 -2.82 -3.68 0.54
CA LEU A 75 -1.43 -4.06 0.79
C LEU A 75 -1.05 -3.67 2.21
N LYS A 76 -0.19 -4.48 2.83
CA LYS A 76 0.39 -4.17 4.13
C LYS A 76 1.91 -4.28 4.06
N VAL A 77 2.56 -3.32 4.70
CA VAL A 77 3.97 -3.28 4.99
C VAL A 77 4.14 -3.42 6.49
N GLU A 78 5.02 -4.32 6.91
CA GLU A 78 5.49 -4.43 8.29
C GLU A 78 6.96 -4.04 8.32
N VAL A 79 7.30 -3.08 9.17
CA VAL A 79 8.67 -2.67 9.42
C VAL A 79 9.05 -3.09 10.82
N MET A 80 10.00 -4.02 10.90
CA MET A 80 10.49 -4.60 12.14
C MET A 80 11.87 -4.06 12.51
N ASN A 81 12.27 -4.28 13.77
CA ASN A 81 13.56 -3.89 14.33
C ASN A 81 14.72 -4.12 13.32
N ARG A 82 15.55 -3.07 13.09
CA ARG A 82 16.64 -2.99 12.09
C ARG A 82 16.23 -2.73 10.63
N ASP A 83 15.13 -2.00 10.43
CA ASP A 83 14.66 -1.59 9.09
C ASP A 83 14.36 -2.76 8.15
N GLU A 84 14.00 -3.93 8.70
CA GLU A 84 13.52 -5.04 7.90
C GLU A 84 12.09 -4.74 7.44
N ILE A 85 11.90 -4.66 6.12
CA ILE A 85 10.63 -4.30 5.49
C ILE A 85 10.03 -5.53 4.82
N PHE A 86 8.83 -5.92 5.25
CA PHE A 86 8.06 -7.00 4.67
C PHE A 86 6.79 -6.45 4.04
N VAL A 87 6.50 -6.80 2.79
CA VAL A 87 5.29 -6.38 2.09
C VAL A 87 4.48 -7.59 1.68
N PHE A 88 3.16 -7.51 1.85
CA PHE A 88 2.24 -8.58 1.46
C PHE A 88 0.88 -8.05 1.04
N THR A 89 0.22 -8.79 0.14
CA THR A 89 -1.18 -8.58 -0.22
C THR A 89 -2.08 -9.12 0.89
N VAL A 90 -2.88 -8.23 1.49
CA VAL A 90 -3.87 -8.60 2.51
C VAL A 90 -5.16 -9.06 1.85
N LYS A 91 -5.62 -8.32 0.83
CA LYS A 91 -6.89 -8.58 0.17
C LYS A 91 -6.88 -8.05 -1.26
N ARG A 92 -7.52 -8.80 -2.16
CA ARG A 92 -7.80 -8.39 -3.53
C ARG A 92 -9.24 -8.78 -3.87
N GLU A 93 -10.08 -7.79 -4.18
CA GLU A 93 -11.51 -7.99 -4.54
C GLU A 93 -11.83 -7.40 -5.90
#